data_AF-A0A2U8XDT5-F1
#
_entry.id   AF-A0A2U8XDT5-F1
#
_cell.length_a   1.000
_cell.length_b   1.000
_cell.length_c   1.000
_cell.angle_alpha   90.00
_cell.angle_beta   90.00
_cell.angle_gamma   90.00
#
_symmetry.space_group_name_H-M   'P 1'
#
loop_
_entity.id
_entity.type
_entity.pdbx_description
1 polymer ?
#
loop_
_entity_poly.entity_id
_entity_poly.type
_entity_poly.pdbx_seq_one_letter_code
_entity_poly.pdbx_strand_id
1 'polypeptide(L)'
;MWFWVTPTRSGLMWKVVVQALHREFKLLTGGANWGLTLVFVGLFWFIFMNDLLGLLPYVFTGTSHLVVTLALGLPLWLGVMLYGWCNHAMHMYAHLVPQGTPPALMPFMVIIETVSNLIRPGTLAVRLMANMMAGHLLLTLLGNTGAGVGKLMVGGLVAIQCALLGLEIAVAMIQSYVFAVLSTLYSREAIHG
;
A
#
# COMPACT_ATOMS: atom_id res chain seq x y z
N MET A 1 26.65 5.29 -32.32
CA MET A 1 25.30 5.74 -31.93
C MET A 1 24.37 4.60 -31.47
N TRP A 2 24.92 3.51 -30.89
CA TRP A 2 24.13 2.38 -30.35
C TRP A 2 24.19 2.25 -28.82
N PHE A 3 25.07 3.02 -28.16
CA PHE A 3 25.28 2.96 -26.71
C PHE A 3 24.07 3.46 -25.88
N TRP A 4 23.20 4.27 -26.49
CA TRP A 4 21.97 4.77 -25.85
C TRP A 4 20.74 3.87 -26.05
N VAL A 5 20.81 2.90 -26.96
CA VAL A 5 19.67 1.99 -27.26
C VAL A 5 19.62 0.84 -26.26
N THR A 6 20.78 0.39 -25.78
CA THR A 6 20.84 -0.66 -24.77
C THR A 6 20.52 -0.07 -23.39
N PRO A 7 19.43 -0.49 -22.72
CA PRO A 7 19.16 -0.04 -21.36
C PRO A 7 20.28 -0.48 -20.42
N THR A 8 20.62 0.36 -19.45
CA THR A 8 21.56 0.02 -18.38
C THR A 8 21.05 -1.19 -17.58
N ARG A 9 21.95 -1.92 -16.91
CA ARG A 9 21.56 -3.09 -16.10
C ARG A 9 20.48 -2.73 -15.06
N SER A 10 20.61 -1.58 -14.41
CA SER A 10 19.60 -1.03 -13.50
C SER A 10 18.29 -0.67 -14.21
N GLY A 11 18.36 -0.08 -15.41
CA GLY A 11 17.19 0.20 -16.24
C GLY A 11 16.47 -1.06 -16.74
N LEU A 12 17.19 -2.15 -16.99
CA LEU A 12 16.60 -3.45 -17.33
C LEU A 12 15.86 -4.05 -16.13
N MET A 13 16.50 -4.07 -14.95
CA MET A 13 15.85 -4.54 -13.72
C MET A 13 14.57 -3.76 -13.42
N TRP A 14 14.62 -2.44 -13.56
CA TRP A 14 13.45 -1.58 -13.43
C TRP A 14 12.33 -1.96 -14.40
N LYS A 15 12.67 -2.13 -15.70
CA LYS A 15 11.69 -2.51 -16.73
C LYS A 15 11.04 -3.86 -16.43
N VAL A 16 11.80 -4.84 -15.96
CA VAL A 16 11.25 -6.17 -15.60
C VAL A 16 10.26 -6.05 -14.45
N VAL A 17 10.61 -5.31 -13.39
CA VAL A 17 9.70 -5.11 -12.23
C VAL A 17 8.44 -4.37 -12.64
N VAL A 18 8.56 -3.27 -13.38
CA VAL A 18 7.40 -2.49 -13.86
C VAL A 18 6.51 -3.30 -14.79
N GLN A 19 7.10 -4.11 -15.69
CA GLN A 19 6.32 -4.97 -16.58
C GLN A 19 5.60 -6.10 -15.83
N ALA A 20 6.22 -6.67 -14.81
CA ALA A 20 5.58 -7.67 -13.96
C ALA A 20 4.36 -7.07 -13.22
N LEU A 21 4.55 -5.92 -12.56
CA LEU A 21 3.46 -5.22 -11.86
C LEU A 21 2.35 -4.79 -12.81
N HIS A 22 2.69 -4.26 -13.99
CA HIS A 22 1.70 -3.85 -14.98
C HIS A 22 0.87 -5.04 -15.48
N ARG A 23 1.47 -6.23 -15.66
CA ARG A 23 0.72 -7.43 -16.06
C ARG A 23 -0.28 -7.86 -14.99
N GLU A 24 0.15 -7.89 -13.72
CA GLU A 24 -0.72 -8.22 -12.59
C GLU A 24 -1.89 -7.23 -12.47
N PHE A 25 -1.62 -5.93 -12.46
CA PHE A 25 -2.68 -4.93 -12.37
C PHE A 25 -3.59 -4.95 -13.59
N LYS A 26 -3.07 -5.18 -14.80
CA LYS A 26 -3.90 -5.29 -16.01
C LYS A 26 -4.87 -6.48 -15.93
N LEU A 27 -4.45 -7.61 -15.35
CA LEU A 27 -5.34 -8.74 -15.08
C LEU A 27 -6.43 -8.35 -14.07
N LEU A 28 -6.06 -7.66 -13.01
CA LEU A 28 -6.99 -7.23 -11.97
C LEU A 28 -7.99 -6.18 -12.45
N THR A 29 -7.62 -5.31 -13.40
CA THR A 29 -8.48 -4.22 -13.91
C THR A 29 -9.44 -4.66 -15.01
N GLY A 30 -9.43 -5.94 -15.45
CA GLY A 30 -10.39 -6.45 -16.43
C GLY A 30 -10.27 -5.86 -17.85
N GLY A 31 -9.12 -5.25 -18.18
CA GLY A 31 -8.86 -4.67 -19.50
C GLY A 31 -9.34 -3.23 -19.71
N ALA A 32 -10.05 -2.63 -18.75
CA ALA A 32 -10.51 -1.25 -18.85
C ALA A 32 -9.46 -0.28 -18.25
N ASN A 33 -8.90 0.58 -19.12
CA ASN A 33 -8.09 1.78 -18.82
C ASN A 33 -6.58 1.57 -18.56
N TRP A 34 -5.80 1.75 -19.65
CA TRP A 34 -4.33 1.86 -19.62
C TRP A 34 -3.82 2.92 -18.62
N GLY A 35 -4.50 4.07 -18.52
CA GLY A 35 -4.11 5.15 -17.62
C GLY A 35 -4.16 4.77 -16.13
N LEU A 36 -5.10 3.90 -15.75
CA LEU A 36 -5.30 3.54 -14.35
C LEU A 36 -4.19 2.61 -13.84
N THR A 37 -3.72 1.68 -14.67
CA THR A 37 -2.58 0.83 -14.34
C THR A 37 -1.29 1.61 -14.08
N LEU A 38 -1.09 2.75 -14.77
CA LEU A 38 0.07 3.62 -14.56
C LEU A 38 0.02 4.32 -13.20
N VAL A 39 -1.17 4.79 -12.79
CA VAL A 39 -1.38 5.40 -11.46
C VAL A 39 -1.03 4.40 -10.36
N PHE A 40 -1.49 3.15 -10.47
CA PHE A 40 -1.21 2.13 -9.45
C PHE A 40 0.25 1.69 -9.40
N VAL A 41 0.93 1.55 -10.54
CA VAL A 41 2.37 1.30 -10.56
C VAL A 41 3.15 2.47 -9.96
N GLY A 42 2.73 3.72 -10.24
CA GLY A 42 3.33 4.91 -9.67
C GLY A 42 3.15 4.98 -8.15
N LEU A 43 1.96 4.65 -7.64
CA LEU A 43 1.67 4.61 -6.21
C LEU A 43 2.47 3.54 -5.47
N PHE A 44 2.57 2.34 -6.05
CA PHE A 44 3.42 1.28 -5.51
C PHE A 44 4.85 1.79 -5.32
N TRP A 45 5.43 2.40 -6.37
CA TRP A 45 6.81 2.87 -6.29
C TRP A 45 7.00 4.03 -5.33
N PHE A 46 6.04 4.96 -5.29
CA PHE A 46 6.08 6.10 -4.38
C PHE A 46 6.08 5.65 -2.91
N ILE A 47 5.19 4.73 -2.53
CA ILE A 47 5.09 4.22 -1.17
C ILE A 47 6.33 3.39 -0.83
N PHE A 48 6.74 2.47 -1.72
CA PHE A 48 7.91 1.63 -1.51
C PHE A 48 9.19 2.45 -1.28
N MET A 49 9.40 3.50 -2.08
CA MET A 49 10.57 4.36 -1.91
C MET A 49 10.52 5.19 -0.64
N ASN A 50 9.33 5.66 -0.22
CA ASN A 50 9.21 6.42 1.02
C ASN A 50 9.52 5.54 2.25
N ASP A 51 8.98 4.33 2.28
CA ASP A 51 9.21 3.39 3.38
C ASP A 51 10.67 2.88 3.41
N LEU A 52 11.28 2.66 2.24
CA LEU A 52 12.70 2.26 2.16
C LEU A 52 13.65 3.38 2.59
N LEU A 53 13.37 4.64 2.22
CA LEU A 53 14.13 5.79 2.72
C LEU A 53 13.96 5.98 4.22
N GLY A 54 12.77 5.67 4.75
CA GLY A 54 12.48 5.79 6.16
C GLY A 54 13.19 4.76 7.04
N LEU A 55 13.59 3.62 6.47
CA LEU A 55 14.36 2.61 7.19
C LEU A 55 15.83 3.00 7.42
N LEU A 56 16.34 4.01 6.69
CA LEU A 56 17.72 4.45 6.84
C LEU A 56 17.93 5.12 8.21
N PRO A 57 19.02 4.78 8.92
CA PRO A 57 19.30 5.40 10.21
C PRO A 57 19.48 6.91 10.03
N TYR A 58 18.93 7.68 10.98
CA TYR A 58 18.95 9.15 11.01
C TYR A 58 18.13 9.86 9.94
N VAL A 59 17.35 9.15 9.12
CA VAL A 59 16.39 9.76 8.20
C VAL A 59 15.02 9.84 8.88
N PHE A 60 14.47 11.05 8.99
CA PHE A 60 13.13 11.23 9.51
C PHE A 60 12.10 10.76 8.47
N THR A 61 11.23 9.82 8.86
CA THR A 61 10.29 9.20 7.92
C THR A 61 8.99 10.01 7.85
N GLY A 62 8.63 10.48 6.65
CA GLY A 62 7.36 11.18 6.43
C GLY A 62 6.14 10.28 6.64
N THR A 63 6.27 8.97 6.39
CA THR A 63 5.21 7.96 6.56
C THR A 63 4.90 7.60 8.01
N SER A 64 5.73 8.00 8.98
CA SER A 64 5.41 7.85 10.41
C SER A 64 4.25 8.72 10.87
N HIS A 65 3.99 9.83 10.16
CA HIS A 65 2.86 10.69 10.44
C HIS A 65 1.61 10.20 9.71
N LEU A 66 0.57 9.91 10.48
CA LEU A 66 -0.75 9.52 9.95
C LEU A 66 -1.29 10.53 8.93
N VAL A 67 -0.98 11.82 9.09
CA VAL A 67 -1.44 12.89 8.17
C VAL A 67 -0.93 12.64 6.74
N VAL A 68 0.32 12.19 6.59
CA VAL A 68 0.93 11.96 5.27
C VAL A 68 0.34 10.70 4.63
N THR A 69 0.17 9.61 5.39
CA THR A 69 -0.39 8.36 4.86
C THR A 69 -1.88 8.50 4.54
N LEU A 70 -2.63 9.25 5.35
CA LEU A 70 -4.04 9.57 5.11
C LEU A 70 -4.20 10.51 3.91
N ALA A 71 -3.31 11.50 3.75
CA ALA A 71 -3.32 12.40 2.58
C ALA A 71 -3.02 11.68 1.26
N LEU A 72 -2.35 10.53 1.28
CA LEU A 72 -2.17 9.68 0.10
C LEU A 72 -3.40 8.79 -0.13
N GLY A 73 -3.94 8.18 0.93
CA GLY A 73 -5.05 7.22 0.83
C GLY A 73 -6.42 7.85 0.54
N LEU A 74 -6.76 8.96 1.21
CA LEU A 74 -8.09 9.58 1.09
C LEU A 74 -8.40 10.13 -0.31
N PRO A 75 -7.52 10.90 -0.98
CA PRO A 75 -7.82 11.44 -2.30
C PRO A 75 -7.97 10.36 -3.36
N LEU A 76 -7.19 9.28 -3.28
CA LEU A 76 -7.31 8.14 -4.19
C LEU A 76 -8.66 7.45 -4.03
N TRP A 77 -9.06 7.18 -2.78
CA TRP A 77 -10.36 6.57 -2.51
C TRP A 77 -11.51 7.48 -2.92
N LEU A 78 -11.46 8.77 -2.55
CA LEU A 78 -12.46 9.75 -2.96
C LEU A 78 -12.56 9.86 -4.48
N GLY A 79 -11.44 9.86 -5.20
CA GLY A 79 -11.42 9.90 -6.66
C GLY A 79 -12.09 8.70 -7.31
N VAL A 80 -11.83 7.48 -6.80
CA VAL A 80 -12.49 6.25 -7.30
C VAL A 80 -13.98 6.25 -6.97
N MET A 81 -14.37 6.65 -5.76
CA MET A 81 -15.77 6.71 -5.35
C MET A 81 -16.57 7.75 -6.14
N LEU A 82 -16.02 8.95 -6.33
CA LEU A 82 -16.64 9.99 -7.15
C LEU A 82 -16.77 9.55 -8.61
N TYR A 83 -15.77 8.87 -9.16
CA TYR A 83 -15.86 8.29 -10.51
C TYR A 83 -16.99 7.24 -10.60
N GLY A 84 -17.11 6.36 -9.60
CA GLY A 84 -18.19 5.37 -9.51
C GLY A 84 -19.58 6.01 -9.44
N TRP A 85 -19.73 7.06 -8.62
CA TRP A 85 -20.99 7.81 -8.50
C TRP A 85 -21.38 8.53 -9.78
N CYS A 86 -20.43 9.15 -10.47
CA CYS A 86 -20.71 9.89 -11.69
C CYS A 86 -21.06 8.98 -12.88
N ASN A 87 -20.42 7.82 -13.02
CA ASN A 87 -20.58 6.97 -14.21
C ASN A 87 -21.62 5.85 -14.05
N HIS A 88 -21.75 5.25 -12.87
CA HIS A 88 -22.60 4.08 -12.65
C HIS A 88 -23.35 4.11 -11.31
N ALA A 89 -23.96 5.25 -10.96
CA ALA A 89 -24.71 5.43 -9.71
C ALA A 89 -25.70 4.31 -9.41
N MET A 90 -26.53 3.93 -10.41
CA MET A 90 -27.59 2.92 -10.23
C MET A 90 -27.03 1.52 -9.95
N HIS A 91 -25.88 1.17 -10.55
CA HIS A 91 -25.25 -0.14 -10.38
C HIS A 91 -24.54 -0.23 -9.02
N MET A 92 -23.91 0.88 -8.59
CA MET A 92 -23.27 0.95 -7.29
C MET A 92 -24.27 0.95 -6.12
N TYR A 93 -25.46 1.56 -6.28
CA TYR A 93 -26.54 1.42 -5.30
C TYR A 93 -27.11 0.00 -5.25
N ALA A 94 -27.15 -0.72 -6.38
CA ALA A 94 -27.56 -2.12 -6.42
C ALA A 94 -26.54 -3.05 -5.74
N HIS A 95 -25.24 -2.75 -5.80
CA HIS A 95 -24.19 -3.51 -5.12
C HIS A 95 -24.27 -3.42 -3.58
N LEU A 96 -24.82 -2.32 -3.05
CA LEU A 96 -25.01 -2.15 -1.60
C LEU A 96 -26.01 -3.14 -0.98
N VAL A 97 -26.83 -3.81 -1.80
CA VAL A 97 -27.77 -4.86 -1.36
C VAL A 97 -27.43 -6.17 -2.07
N PRO A 98 -26.89 -7.18 -1.37
CA PRO A 98 -26.66 -8.47 -2.00
C PRO A 98 -27.98 -9.13 -2.38
N GLN A 99 -27.95 -9.68 -3.59
CA GLN A 99 -29.05 -10.42 -4.19
C GLN A 99 -29.47 -11.57 -3.26
N GLY A 100 -30.74 -11.57 -2.83
CA GLY A 100 -31.32 -12.65 -2.02
C GLY A 100 -31.44 -12.39 -0.52
N THR A 101 -31.22 -11.16 -0.04
CA THR A 101 -31.48 -10.83 1.38
C THR A 101 -32.97 -10.64 1.67
N PRO A 102 -33.50 -11.17 2.78
CA PRO A 102 -34.89 -10.95 3.17
C PRO A 102 -35.14 -9.46 3.47
N PRO A 103 -36.29 -8.90 3.08
CA PRO A 103 -36.51 -7.46 3.04
C PRO A 103 -36.41 -6.73 4.39
N ALA A 104 -36.59 -7.46 5.50
CA ALA A 104 -36.44 -6.91 6.85
C ALA A 104 -34.98 -6.61 7.25
N LEU A 105 -34.00 -7.33 6.68
CA LEU A 105 -32.57 -7.20 7.01
C LEU A 105 -31.79 -6.33 6.02
N MET A 106 -32.38 -6.02 4.87
CA MET A 106 -31.78 -5.16 3.83
C MET A 106 -31.26 -3.81 4.36
N PRO A 107 -32.00 -3.03 5.16
CA PRO A 107 -31.52 -1.71 5.59
C PRO A 107 -30.30 -1.80 6.51
N PHE A 108 -30.21 -2.84 7.34
CA PHE A 108 -29.06 -3.03 8.24
C PHE A 108 -27.80 -3.40 7.47
N MET A 109 -27.94 -4.22 6.42
CA MET A 109 -26.82 -4.64 5.59
C MET A 109 -26.23 -3.48 4.78
N VAL A 110 -27.08 -2.61 4.21
CA VAL A 110 -26.63 -1.41 3.50
C VAL A 110 -25.81 -0.50 4.41
N ILE A 111 -26.23 -0.32 5.67
CA ILE A 111 -25.48 0.48 6.65
C ILE A 111 -24.10 -0.14 6.91
N ILE A 112 -24.02 -1.46 7.09
CA ILE A 112 -22.73 -2.12 7.32
C ILE A 112 -21.81 -1.98 6.11
N GLU A 113 -22.32 -2.19 4.89
CA GLU A 113 -21.50 -2.12 3.68
C GLU A 113 -21.01 -0.69 3.40
N THR A 114 -21.86 0.32 3.62
CA THR A 114 -21.45 1.74 3.52
C THR A 114 -20.36 2.10 4.54
N VAL A 115 -20.50 1.64 5.79
CA VAL A 115 -19.48 1.84 6.83
C VAL A 115 -18.18 1.08 6.50
N SER A 116 -18.28 -0.16 6.01
CA SER A 116 -17.14 -0.96 5.56
C SER A 116 -16.36 -0.26 4.45
N ASN A 117 -17.05 0.31 3.45
CA ASN A 117 -16.42 1.02 2.35
C ASN A 117 -15.69 2.30 2.83
N LEU A 118 -16.23 3.01 3.83
CA LEU A 118 -15.60 4.20 4.40
C LEU A 118 -14.36 3.88 5.26
N ILE A 119 -14.40 2.81 6.06
CA ILE A 119 -13.32 2.43 6.98
C ILE A 119 -12.10 1.86 6.25
N ARG A 120 -12.32 1.24 5.10
CA ARG A 120 -11.33 0.57 4.25
C ARG A 120 -10.05 1.40 3.95
N PRO A 121 -10.11 2.63 3.39
CA PRO A 121 -8.91 3.46 3.19
C PRO A 121 -8.23 3.86 4.51
N GLY A 122 -9.00 4.05 5.58
CA GLY A 122 -8.49 4.36 6.91
C GLY A 122 -7.65 3.22 7.48
N THR A 123 -8.15 1.98 7.43
CA THR A 123 -7.41 0.81 7.93
C THR A 123 -6.12 0.55 7.17
N LEU A 124 -6.09 0.83 5.86
CA LEU A 124 -4.92 0.69 5.03
C LEU A 124 -3.85 1.75 5.38
N ALA A 125 -4.26 3.01 5.57
CA ALA A 125 -3.36 4.10 5.97
C ALA A 125 -2.77 3.89 7.37
N VAL A 126 -3.60 3.45 8.33
CA VAL A 126 -3.16 3.11 9.69
C VAL A 126 -2.18 1.95 9.68
N ARG A 127 -2.40 0.92 8.85
CA ARG A 127 -1.48 -0.21 8.72
C ARG A 127 -0.08 0.23 8.28
N LEU A 128 0.00 1.15 7.33
CA LEU A 128 1.28 1.64 6.82
C LEU A 128 2.03 2.45 7.88
N MET A 129 1.31 3.34 8.57
CA MET A 129 1.85 4.14 9.67
C MET A 129 2.33 3.26 10.84
N ALA A 130 1.52 2.29 11.28
CA ALA A 130 1.84 1.44 12.41
C ALA A 130 3.09 0.60 12.17
N ASN A 131 3.24 0.02 10.97
CA ASN A 131 4.41 -0.78 10.63
C ASN A 131 5.70 0.05 10.65
N MET A 132 5.69 1.26 10.09
CA MET A 132 6.87 2.14 10.07
C MET A 132 7.18 2.74 11.45
N MET A 133 6.16 3.09 12.25
CA MET A 133 6.36 3.62 13.59
C MET A 133 6.86 2.53 14.57
N ALA A 134 6.27 1.35 14.54
CA ALA A 134 6.64 0.25 15.42
C ALA A 134 8.07 -0.24 15.13
N GLY A 135 8.43 -0.39 13.86
CA GLY A 135 9.78 -0.82 13.46
C GLY A 135 10.87 0.14 13.91
N HIS A 136 10.71 1.43 13.59
CA HIS A 136 11.66 2.46 14.02
C HIS A 136 11.77 2.57 15.56
N LEU A 137 10.64 2.46 16.28
CA LEU A 137 10.65 2.44 17.74
C LEU A 137 11.37 1.21 18.30
N LEU A 138 11.14 0.02 17.72
CA LEU A 138 11.77 -1.22 18.13
C LEU A 138 13.30 -1.16 17.92
N LEU A 139 13.74 -0.70 16.75
CA LEU A 139 15.16 -0.57 16.41
C LEU A 139 15.87 0.42 17.34
N THR A 140 15.24 1.56 17.67
CA THR A 140 15.83 2.57 18.57
C THR A 140 15.90 2.10 20.02
N LEU A 141 14.90 1.37 20.53
CA LEU A 141 14.91 0.81 21.88
C LEU A 141 15.98 -0.30 22.03
N LEU A 142 16.12 -1.18 21.04
CA LEU A 142 17.17 -2.19 21.02
C LEU A 142 18.57 -1.56 20.90
N GLY A 143 18.72 -0.50 20.10
CA GLY A 143 19.96 0.27 20.01
C GLY A 143 20.36 0.90 21.35
N ASN A 144 19.40 1.52 22.06
CA ASN A 144 19.66 2.16 23.35
C ASN A 144 19.97 1.16 24.47
N THR A 145 19.27 0.03 24.52
CA THR A 145 19.58 -1.04 25.49
C THR A 145 20.92 -1.70 25.20
N GLY A 146 21.32 -1.79 23.93
CA GLY A 146 22.62 -2.25 23.46
C GLY A 146 23.82 -1.51 24.05
N ALA A 147 23.69 -0.21 24.33
CA ALA A 147 24.77 0.61 24.89
C ALA A 147 25.17 0.20 26.32
N GLY A 148 24.27 -0.46 27.06
CA GLY A 148 24.50 -0.91 28.44
C GLY A 148 24.98 -2.37 28.57
N VAL A 149 25.04 -3.12 27.47
CA VAL A 149 25.37 -4.56 27.50
C VAL A 149 26.88 -4.79 27.39
N GLY A 150 27.41 -5.77 28.12
CA GLY A 150 28.83 -6.14 28.07
C GLY A 150 29.29 -6.51 26.66
N LYS A 151 30.57 -6.21 26.34
CA LYS A 151 31.19 -6.36 25.00
C LYS A 151 30.98 -7.73 24.33
N LEU A 152 30.80 -8.80 25.11
CA LEU A 152 30.57 -10.16 24.60
C LEU A 152 29.16 -10.35 23.99
N MET A 153 28.14 -9.68 24.53
CA MET A 153 26.76 -9.80 24.06
C MET A 153 26.41 -8.82 22.92
N VAL A 154 27.27 -7.82 22.66
CA VAL A 154 27.09 -6.84 21.58
C VAL A 154 26.99 -7.51 20.21
N GLY A 155 27.79 -8.56 19.94
CA GLY A 155 27.74 -9.28 18.67
C GLY A 155 26.39 -9.94 18.38
N GLY A 156 25.76 -10.54 19.40
CA GLY A 156 24.42 -11.11 19.29
C GLY A 156 23.34 -10.06 19.08
N LEU A 157 23.46 -8.92 19.77
CA LEU A 157 22.53 -7.80 19.62
C LEU A 157 22.57 -7.21 18.20
N VAL A 158 23.77 -7.03 17.63
CA VAL A 158 23.93 -6.56 16.24
C VAL A 158 23.33 -7.54 15.24
N ALA A 159 23.49 -8.86 15.45
CA ALA A 159 22.89 -9.86 14.58
C ALA A 159 21.35 -9.78 14.58
N ILE A 160 20.74 -9.60 15.77
CA ILE A 160 19.29 -9.39 15.90
C ILE A 160 18.86 -8.09 15.21
N GLN A 161 19.62 -7.01 15.36
CA GLN A 161 19.33 -5.73 14.71
C GLN A 161 19.36 -5.84 13.18
N CYS A 162 20.35 -6.54 12.62
CA CYS A 162 20.42 -6.80 11.17
C CYS A 162 19.25 -7.66 10.69
N ALA A 163 18.85 -8.67 11.47
CA ALA A 163 17.69 -9.50 11.14
C ALA A 163 16.37 -8.71 11.15
N LEU A 164 16.18 -7.84 12.15
CA LEU A 164 15.01 -6.95 12.25
C LEU A 164 14.96 -5.95 11.09
N LEU A 165 16.09 -5.36 10.72
CA LEU A 165 16.17 -4.48 9.55
C LEU A 165 15.74 -5.23 8.27
N GLY A 166 16.21 -6.47 8.09
CA GLY A 166 15.79 -7.31 6.96
C GLY A 166 14.30 -7.61 6.95
N LEU A 167 13.71 -7.86 8.14
CA LEU A 167 12.27 -8.05 8.29
C LEU A 167 11.49 -6.79 7.89
N GLU A 168 11.93 -5.60 8.31
CA GLU A 168 11.25 -4.34 7.99
C GLU A 168 11.29 -4.01 6.49
N ILE A 169 12.40 -4.32 5.79
CA ILE A 169 12.46 -4.20 4.32
C ILE A 169 11.41 -5.10 3.67
N ALA A 170 11.28 -6.34 4.14
CA ALA A 170 10.29 -7.28 3.61
C ALA A 170 8.86 -6.79 3.86
N VAL A 171 8.57 -6.28 5.07
CA VAL A 171 7.26 -5.72 5.42
C VAL A 171 6.94 -4.48 4.58
N ALA A 172 7.89 -3.58 4.33
CA ALA A 172 7.70 -2.40 3.48
C ALA A 172 7.34 -2.78 2.02
N MET A 173 8.00 -3.82 1.48
CA MET A 173 7.68 -4.33 0.14
C MET A 173 6.27 -4.95 0.09
N ILE A 174 5.90 -5.75 1.09
CA ILE A 174 4.56 -6.36 1.15
C ILE A 174 3.48 -5.30 1.32
N GLN A 175 3.72 -4.30 2.16
CA GLN A 175 2.74 -3.26 2.48
C GLN A 175 2.43 -2.37 1.27
N SER A 176 3.44 -1.94 0.52
CA SER A 176 3.27 -1.19 -0.73
C SER A 176 2.55 -2.01 -1.80
N TYR A 177 2.84 -3.31 -1.89
CA TYR A 177 2.15 -4.23 -2.80
C TYR A 177 0.67 -4.40 -2.45
N VAL A 178 0.36 -4.70 -1.18
CA VAL A 178 -1.02 -4.87 -0.71
C VAL A 178 -1.84 -3.59 -0.91
N PHE A 179 -1.24 -2.41 -0.68
CA PHE A 179 -1.88 -1.13 -0.95
C PHE A 179 -2.29 -0.99 -2.42
N ALA A 180 -1.35 -1.24 -3.34
CA ALA A 180 -1.60 -1.13 -4.76
C ALA A 180 -2.66 -2.13 -5.24
N VAL A 181 -2.57 -3.40 -4.81
CA VAL A 181 -3.55 -4.44 -5.19
C VAL A 181 -4.95 -4.11 -4.66
N LEU A 182 -5.11 -3.76 -3.39
CA LEU A 182 -6.44 -3.39 -2.85
C LEU A 182 -7.03 -2.19 -3.60
N SER A 183 -6.21 -1.16 -3.88
CA SER A 183 -6.67 0.00 -4.62
C SER A 183 -7.12 -0.36 -6.06
N THR A 184 -6.42 -1.30 -6.71
CA THR A 184 -6.84 -1.81 -8.04
C THR A 184 -8.15 -2.58 -7.97
N LEU A 185 -8.33 -3.42 -6.94
CA LEU A 185 -9.54 -4.20 -6.74
C LEU A 185 -10.75 -3.29 -6.53
N TYR A 186 -10.59 -2.24 -5.71
CA TYR A 186 -11.66 -1.27 -5.46
C TYR A 186 -12.04 -0.46 -6.70
N SER A 187 -11.06 -0.12 -7.52
CA SER A 187 -11.36 0.52 -8.80
C SER A 187 -12.16 -0.41 -9.72
N ARG A 188 -11.86 -1.71 -9.76
CA ARG A 188 -12.65 -2.67 -10.53
C ARG A 188 -14.07 -2.81 -9.97
N GLU A 189 -14.21 -2.94 -8.66
CA GLU A 189 -15.52 -3.06 -8.00
C GLU A 189 -16.39 -1.82 -8.26
N ALA A 190 -15.81 -0.62 -8.25
CA ALA A 190 -16.54 0.61 -8.57
C ALA A 190 -16.86 0.82 -10.06
N ILE A 191 -16.10 0.20 -10.98
CA ILE A 191 -16.26 0.39 -12.44
C ILE A 191 -17.13 -0.69 -13.08
N HIS A 192 -17.00 -1.95 -12.65
CA HIS A 192 -17.63 -3.12 -13.26
C HIS A 192 -18.61 -3.86 -12.33
N GLY A 193 -18.68 -3.47 -11.05
CA GLY A 193 -19.63 -4.03 -10.09
C GLY A 193 -21.02 -3.46 -10.23
#